data_AF-A0AAU7W8P7-F1
#
_entry.id   AF-A0AAU7W8P7-F1
#
_cell.length_a   1.000
_cell.length_b   1.000
_cell.length_c   1.000
_cell.angle_alpha   90.00
_cell.angle_beta   90.00
_cell.angle_gamma   90.00
#
_symmetry.space_group_name_H-M   'P 1'
#
loop_
_entity.id
_entity.type
_entity.pdbx_description
1 polymer ?
#
loop_
_entity_poly.entity_id
_entity_poly.type
_entity_poly.pdbx_seq_one_letter_code
_entity_poly.pdbx_strand_id
1 'polypeptide(L)'
;MNPTAVDADRPVRTVTWDDFRRALRFGTTGGIVEAIPAMTAKRAEHPEVGEPVGPAAEFPGGRYAREFERGTIIWTADAGAVCLHGMVRDIWVLLGGRSGRLGLPLGDVATDEASGGAEAVFEGGRVAWSAPGGPVVTFA
;
A
#
# COMPACT_ATOMS: atom_id res chain seq x y z
N MET A 1 11.63 47.65 23.87
CA MET A 1 12.12 46.55 23.01
C MET A 1 10.99 46.17 22.07
N ASN A 2 11.15 46.41 20.78
CA ASN A 2 10.12 46.25 19.76
C ASN A 2 10.42 45.00 18.92
N PRO A 3 9.57 43.95 18.92
CA PRO A 3 9.81 42.72 18.15
C PRO A 3 9.08 42.77 16.81
N THR A 4 9.51 43.60 15.86
CA THR A 4 8.86 43.68 14.53
C THR A 4 9.83 44.23 13.48
N ALA A 5 10.75 43.40 12.98
CA ALA A 5 11.60 43.81 11.85
C ALA A 5 12.18 42.66 10.99
N VAL A 6 11.63 41.44 11.04
CA VAL A 6 12.24 40.31 10.30
C VAL A 6 11.38 39.69 9.19
N ASP A 7 10.16 40.14 8.93
CA ASP A 7 9.25 39.42 8.02
C ASP A 7 8.63 40.25 6.87
N ALA A 8 8.97 41.54 6.73
CA ALA A 8 8.29 42.43 5.78
C ALA A 8 8.84 42.40 4.34
N ASP A 9 9.94 41.69 4.07
CA ASP A 9 10.65 41.77 2.78
C ASP A 9 10.87 40.40 2.10
N ARG A 10 10.10 39.37 2.51
CA ARG A 10 10.07 38.12 1.75
C ARG A 10 9.01 38.23 0.65
N PRO A 11 9.40 38.32 -0.64
CA PRO A 11 8.41 38.31 -1.71
C PRO A 11 7.61 37.01 -1.65
N VAL A 12 6.29 37.13 -1.48
CA VAL A 12 5.37 35.99 -1.58
C VAL A 12 5.32 35.58 -3.05
N ARG A 13 6.03 34.50 -3.40
CA ARG A 13 5.94 33.89 -4.73
C ARG A 13 4.84 32.83 -4.72
N THR A 14 3.95 32.88 -5.72
CA THR A 14 3.04 31.78 -6.02
C THR A 14 3.85 30.59 -6.54
N VAL A 15 3.81 29.47 -5.81
CA VAL A 15 4.37 28.19 -6.26
C VAL A 15 3.27 27.45 -7.04
N THR A 16 3.51 27.21 -8.32
CA THR A 16 2.56 26.41 -9.12
C THR A 16 2.69 24.93 -8.77
N TRP A 17 1.68 24.15 -9.13
CA TRP A 17 1.75 22.69 -9.04
C TRP A 17 2.90 22.09 -9.85
N ASP A 18 3.30 22.72 -10.95
CA ASP A 18 4.43 22.30 -11.78
C ASP A 18 5.79 22.65 -11.11
N ASP A 19 5.89 23.83 -10.50
CA ASP A 19 7.06 24.23 -9.70
C ASP A 19 7.27 23.29 -8.51
N PHE A 20 6.20 22.98 -7.78
CA PHE A 20 6.23 22.06 -6.64
C PHE A 20 6.70 20.67 -7.07
N ARG A 21 6.12 20.14 -8.16
CA ARG A 21 6.52 18.86 -8.74
C ARG A 21 8.01 18.83 -9.07
N ARG A 22 8.52 19.84 -9.79
CA ARG A 22 9.94 19.94 -10.17
C ARG A 22 10.90 20.14 -8.99
N ALA A 23 10.43 20.72 -7.89
CA ALA A 23 11.23 20.97 -6.69
C ALA A 23 11.39 19.74 -5.79
N LEU A 24 10.58 18.69 -5.98
CA LEU A 24 10.77 17.42 -5.29
C LEU A 24 12.11 16.82 -5.74
N ARG A 25 13.13 16.89 -4.86
CA ARG A 25 14.45 16.26 -5.05
C ARG A 25 14.36 14.75 -5.34
N PHE A 26 13.24 14.14 -4.99
CA PHE A 26 12.85 12.78 -5.32
C PHE A 26 11.81 12.81 -6.45
N GLY A 27 12.26 13.17 -7.66
CA GLY A 27 11.63 12.96 -8.98
C GLY A 27 10.10 13.16 -9.15
N THR A 28 9.71 13.94 -10.15
CA THR A 28 8.33 13.99 -10.68
C THR A 28 7.81 12.68 -11.30
N THR A 29 8.65 11.65 -11.34
CA THR A 29 8.32 10.26 -11.70
C THR A 29 8.10 9.39 -10.45
N GLY A 30 8.10 9.99 -9.26
CA GLY A 30 8.11 9.28 -7.99
C GLY A 30 6.77 8.64 -7.70
N GLY A 31 6.69 7.32 -7.83
CA GLY A 31 5.50 6.55 -7.51
C GLY A 31 4.87 6.92 -6.16
N ILE A 32 5.60 7.54 -5.22
CA ILE A 32 5.07 8.06 -3.96
C ILE A 32 3.91 9.06 -4.11
N VAL A 33 3.92 9.92 -5.15
CA VAL A 33 2.83 10.92 -5.33
C VAL A 33 1.53 10.27 -5.81
N GLU A 34 1.60 9.08 -6.41
CA GLU A 34 0.44 8.28 -6.84
C GLU A 34 0.08 7.22 -5.80
N ALA A 35 1.10 6.57 -5.23
CA ALA A 35 0.99 5.50 -4.26
C ALA A 35 0.34 5.97 -2.96
N ILE A 36 0.79 7.08 -2.38
CA ILE A 36 0.23 7.50 -1.08
C ILE A 36 -1.28 7.80 -1.18
N PRO A 37 -1.77 8.58 -2.16
CA PRO A 37 -3.20 8.76 -2.35
C PRO A 37 -3.94 7.44 -2.65
N ALA A 38 -3.40 6.60 -3.54
CA ALA A 38 -4.04 5.33 -3.91
C ALA A 38 -4.15 4.35 -2.73
N MET A 39 -3.09 4.22 -1.93
CA MET A 39 -3.09 3.39 -0.73
C MET A 39 -4.02 3.95 0.36
N THR A 40 -4.14 5.28 0.44
CA THR A 40 -5.08 5.93 1.36
C THR A 40 -6.53 5.68 0.93
N ALA A 41 -6.84 5.80 -0.36
CA ALA A 41 -8.15 5.46 -0.90
C ALA A 41 -8.47 3.97 -0.68
N LYS A 42 -7.52 3.07 -0.94
CA LYS A 42 -7.69 1.64 -0.71
C LYS A 42 -7.93 1.31 0.76
N ARG A 43 -7.27 1.97 1.71
CA ARG A 43 -7.60 1.82 3.14
C ARG A 43 -9.02 2.29 3.49
N ALA A 44 -9.54 3.29 2.79
CA ALA A 44 -10.91 3.76 3.02
C ALA A 44 -11.94 2.72 2.55
N GLU A 45 -11.62 1.95 1.51
CA GLU A 45 -12.43 0.81 1.04
C GLU A 45 -12.37 -0.38 1.99
N HIS A 46 -11.26 -0.54 2.73
CA HIS A 46 -11.02 -1.65 3.66
C HIS A 46 -10.88 -1.18 5.11
N PRO A 47 -11.93 -0.70 5.79
CA PRO A 47 -11.84 -0.24 7.17
C PRO A 47 -11.42 -1.33 8.18
N GLU A 48 -11.60 -2.61 7.84
CA GLU A 48 -11.25 -3.76 8.64
C GLU A 48 -9.75 -3.98 8.86
N VAL A 49 -8.88 -3.35 8.06
CA VAL A 49 -7.42 -3.45 8.26
C VAL A 49 -6.91 -2.64 9.45
N GLY A 50 -7.71 -1.70 9.95
CA GLY A 50 -7.39 -0.85 11.09
C GLY A 50 -6.45 0.30 10.74
N GLU A 51 -5.70 0.74 11.75
CA GLU A 51 -4.80 1.89 11.63
C GLU A 51 -3.43 1.50 11.06
N PRO A 52 -2.71 2.46 10.42
CA PRO A 52 -1.38 2.19 9.91
C PRO A 52 -0.38 1.99 11.05
N VAL A 53 0.43 0.93 10.95
CA VAL A 53 1.48 0.62 11.94
C VAL A 53 2.74 1.47 11.71
N GLY A 54 2.84 2.10 10.54
CA GLY A 54 3.95 2.97 10.19
C GLY A 54 3.76 3.69 8.86
N PRO A 55 4.76 4.49 8.43
CA PRO A 55 4.74 5.11 7.12
C PRO A 55 4.74 4.05 6.01
N ALA A 56 4.35 4.46 4.80
CA ALA A 56 4.55 3.60 3.64
C ALA A 56 6.06 3.52 3.36
N ALA A 57 6.56 2.32 3.09
CA ALA A 57 7.94 2.06 2.75
C ALA A 57 8.07 1.76 1.25
N GLU A 58 9.05 2.38 0.61
CA GLU A 58 9.44 2.04 -0.75
C GLU A 58 10.24 0.71 -0.77
N PHE A 59 10.06 -0.07 -1.82
CA PHE A 59 10.88 -1.23 -2.14
C PHE A 59 11.22 -1.28 -3.64
N PRO A 60 12.20 -2.10 -4.07
CA PRO A 60 12.76 -2.03 -5.41
C PRO A 60 11.75 -1.99 -6.56
N GLY A 61 12.04 -1.13 -7.54
CA GLY A 61 11.17 -0.91 -8.71
C GLY A 61 10.11 0.18 -8.50
N GLY A 62 10.32 1.11 -7.56
CA GLY A 62 9.39 2.23 -7.33
C GLY A 62 8.05 1.77 -6.77
N ARG A 63 8.04 0.71 -5.96
CA ARG A 63 6.85 0.10 -5.38
C ARG A 63 6.75 0.46 -3.91
N TYR A 64 5.54 0.48 -3.36
CA TYR A 64 5.31 0.93 -2.00
C TYR A 64 4.47 -0.07 -1.22
N ALA A 65 4.71 -0.21 0.07
CA ALA A 65 3.89 -1.03 0.95
C ALA A 65 3.66 -0.31 2.28
N ARG A 66 2.48 -0.49 2.86
CA ARG A 66 2.15 0.01 4.18
C ARG A 66 1.47 -1.09 4.96
N GLU A 67 2.00 -1.34 6.15
CA GLU A 67 1.43 -2.27 7.11
C GLU A 67 0.36 -1.56 7.94
N PHE A 68 -0.72 -2.27 8.16
CA PHE A 68 -1.83 -1.92 9.03
C PHE A 68 -1.97 -3.00 10.11
N GLU A 69 -2.73 -2.71 11.16
CA GLU A 69 -2.91 -3.61 12.30
C GLU A 69 -3.34 -5.03 11.87
N ARG A 70 -4.18 -5.11 10.83
CA ARG A 70 -4.81 -6.35 10.36
C ARG A 70 -4.68 -6.56 8.85
N GLY A 71 -3.75 -5.86 8.20
CA GLY A 71 -3.56 -5.97 6.76
C GLY A 71 -2.32 -5.28 6.24
N THR A 72 -2.11 -5.41 4.94
CA THR A 72 -0.99 -4.82 4.21
C THR A 72 -1.54 -4.29 2.90
N ILE A 73 -1.33 -3.00 2.61
CA ILE A 73 -1.63 -2.45 1.29
C ILE A 73 -0.32 -2.30 0.53
N ILE A 74 -0.29 -2.81 -0.69
CA ILE A 74 0.85 -2.74 -1.61
C ILE A 74 0.44 -1.93 -2.82
N TRP A 75 1.27 -0.99 -3.22
CA TRP A 75 1.10 -0.25 -4.46
C TRP A 75 2.19 -0.59 -5.46
N THR A 76 1.78 -0.82 -6.71
CA THR A 76 2.66 -0.92 -7.88
C THR A 76 2.09 -0.09 -9.01
N ALA A 77 2.94 0.30 -9.96
CA ALA A 77 2.48 1.03 -11.14
C ALA A 77 1.50 0.19 -12.00
N ASP A 78 1.67 -1.14 -12.03
CA ASP A 78 0.89 -2.04 -12.87
C ASP A 78 -0.48 -2.40 -12.25
N ALA A 79 -0.52 -2.66 -10.94
CA ALA A 79 -1.73 -3.13 -10.25
C ALA A 79 -2.46 -2.03 -9.45
N GLY A 80 -1.86 -0.85 -9.29
CA GLY A 80 -2.33 0.15 -8.34
C GLY A 80 -2.19 -0.33 -6.90
N ALA A 81 -3.06 0.16 -6.01
CA ALA A 81 -3.09 -0.26 -4.61
C ALA A 81 -3.92 -1.53 -4.44
N VAL A 82 -3.32 -2.54 -3.81
CA VAL A 82 -3.90 -3.85 -3.54
C VAL A 82 -3.87 -4.12 -2.03
N CYS A 83 -5.01 -4.52 -1.47
CA CYS A 83 -5.19 -4.81 -0.05
C CYS A 83 -5.14 -6.32 0.23
N LEU A 84 -4.20 -6.71 1.09
CA LEU A 84 -4.17 -8.03 1.72
C LEU A 84 -4.60 -7.90 3.18
N HIS A 85 -5.56 -8.72 3.60
CA HIS A 85 -6.01 -8.77 4.99
C HIS A 85 -6.39 -10.18 5.43
N GLY A 86 -6.62 -10.34 6.73
CA GLY A 86 -7.06 -11.60 7.33
C GLY A 86 -6.12 -12.78 7.09
N MET A 87 -6.68 -13.99 7.09
CA MET A 87 -5.90 -15.24 7.04
C MET A 87 -5.04 -15.35 5.78
N VAL A 88 -5.52 -14.86 4.63
CA VAL A 88 -4.76 -14.86 3.38
C VAL A 88 -3.48 -14.03 3.51
N ARG A 89 -3.55 -12.85 4.14
CA ARG A 89 -2.37 -12.02 4.40
C ARG A 89 -1.39 -12.71 5.34
N ASP A 90 -1.88 -13.35 6.40
CA ASP A 90 -1.00 -14.02 7.37
C ASP A 90 -0.30 -15.24 6.78
N ILE A 91 -0.99 -16.00 5.92
CA ILE A 91 -0.39 -17.09 5.13
C ILE A 91 0.68 -16.52 4.17
N TRP A 92 0.38 -15.42 3.47
CA TRP A 92 1.34 -14.78 2.58
C TRP A 92 2.60 -14.31 3.32
N VAL A 93 2.45 -13.67 4.48
CA VAL A 93 3.58 -13.27 5.34
C VAL A 93 4.37 -14.49 5.82
N LEU A 94 3.70 -15.56 6.26
CA LEU A 94 4.33 -16.82 6.68
C LEU A 94 5.19 -17.43 5.55
N LEU A 95 4.76 -17.29 4.30
CA LEU A 95 5.46 -17.79 3.12
C LEU A 95 6.59 -16.85 2.61
N GLY A 96 6.97 -15.84 3.40
CA GLY A 96 8.03 -14.89 3.07
C GLY A 96 7.55 -13.59 2.42
N GLY A 97 6.24 -13.37 2.36
CA GLY A 97 5.62 -12.18 1.80
C GLY A 97 6.08 -11.90 0.37
N ARG A 98 6.34 -10.63 0.07
CA ARG A 98 6.82 -10.17 -1.25
C ARG A 98 8.16 -10.76 -1.69
N SER A 99 8.95 -11.27 -0.76
CA SER A 99 10.23 -11.94 -1.04
C SER A 99 10.09 -13.47 -1.16
N GLY A 100 8.90 -13.99 -0.86
CA GLY A 100 8.56 -15.39 -0.98
C GLY A 100 8.19 -15.79 -2.41
N ARG A 101 7.96 -17.08 -2.59
CA ARG A 101 7.69 -17.69 -3.91
C ARG A 101 6.36 -17.23 -4.53
N LEU A 102 5.43 -16.73 -3.73
CA LEU A 102 4.17 -16.14 -4.21
C LEU A 102 4.39 -14.77 -4.87
N GLY A 103 5.35 -13.97 -4.39
CA GLY A 103 5.57 -12.61 -4.88
C GLY A 103 4.48 -11.63 -4.44
N LEU A 104 4.18 -10.66 -5.32
CA LEU A 104 3.21 -9.60 -5.07
C LEU A 104 1.77 -10.05 -5.36
N PRO A 105 0.78 -9.49 -4.65
CA PRO A 105 -0.62 -9.73 -4.98
C PRO A 105 -1.01 -9.01 -6.28
N LEU A 106 -1.91 -9.62 -7.04
CA LEU A 106 -2.43 -9.08 -8.30
C LEU A 106 -3.83 -8.46 -8.14
N GLY A 107 -4.44 -8.58 -6.97
CA GLY A 107 -5.76 -8.03 -6.65
C GLY A 107 -6.07 -8.18 -5.16
N ASP A 108 -7.10 -7.46 -4.72
CA ASP A 108 -7.55 -7.49 -3.33
C ASP A 108 -7.99 -8.90 -2.91
N VAL A 109 -7.96 -9.18 -1.61
CA VAL A 109 -8.53 -10.42 -1.07
C VAL A 109 -10.03 -10.43 -1.36
N ALA A 110 -10.49 -11.45 -2.08
CA ALA A 110 -11.92 -11.72 -2.23
C ALA A 110 -12.39 -12.54 -1.03
N THR A 111 -13.37 -12.02 -0.29
CA THR A 111 -13.97 -12.69 0.88
C THR A 111 -15.38 -13.16 0.57
N ASP A 112 -15.72 -14.35 1.06
CA ASP A 112 -17.09 -14.87 1.10
C ASP A 112 -17.52 -14.98 2.57
N GLU A 113 -18.37 -14.05 3.02
CA GLU A 113 -18.88 -14.01 4.39
C GLU A 113 -19.75 -15.23 4.71
N ALA A 114 -20.42 -15.83 3.73
CA ALA A 114 -21.32 -16.96 3.97
C ALA A 114 -20.54 -18.25 4.28
N SER A 115 -19.42 -18.48 3.60
CA SER A 115 -18.55 -19.63 3.86
C SER A 115 -17.43 -19.34 4.85
N GLY A 116 -17.19 -18.06 5.18
CA GLY A 116 -15.94 -17.63 5.80
C GLY A 116 -14.75 -17.96 4.90
N GLY A 117 -14.92 -17.84 3.59
CA GLY A 117 -13.87 -18.09 2.60
C GLY A 117 -13.08 -16.81 2.33
N ALA A 118 -11.79 -16.95 2.00
CA ALA A 118 -10.99 -15.84 1.51
C ALA A 118 -9.97 -16.33 0.47
N GLU A 119 -9.75 -15.56 -0.58
CA GLU A 119 -8.77 -15.89 -1.61
C GLU A 119 -8.06 -14.66 -2.17
N ALA A 120 -6.80 -14.85 -2.57
CA ALA A 120 -6.06 -13.86 -3.34
C ALA A 120 -5.14 -14.53 -4.35
N VAL A 121 -4.92 -13.84 -5.47
CA VAL A 121 -4.01 -14.23 -6.54
C VAL A 121 -2.73 -13.42 -6.45
N PHE A 122 -1.61 -14.09 -6.65
CA PHE A 122 -0.27 -13.54 -6.60
C PHE A 122 0.47 -13.86 -7.90
N GLU A 123 1.55 -13.14 -8.18
CA GLU A 123 2.40 -13.36 -9.35
C GLU A 123 2.84 -14.83 -9.50
N GLY A 124 3.16 -15.49 -8.37
CA GLY A 124 3.64 -16.86 -8.31
C GLY A 124 2.60 -17.90 -7.87
N GLY A 125 1.31 -17.56 -7.81
CA GLY A 125 0.28 -18.54 -7.41
C GLY A 125 -0.99 -17.96 -6.81
N ARG A 126 -1.66 -18.75 -5.97
CA ARG A 126 -2.91 -18.40 -5.27
C ARG A 126 -2.86 -18.89 -3.83
N VAL A 127 -3.45 -18.11 -2.93
CA VAL A 127 -3.81 -18.55 -1.59
C VAL A 127 -5.32 -18.53 -1.48
N ALA A 128 -5.89 -19.62 -0.99
CA ALA A 128 -7.27 -19.71 -0.56
C ALA A 128 -7.33 -20.17 0.90
N TRP A 129 -8.33 -19.71 1.63
CA TRP A 129 -8.58 -20.07 3.00
C TRP A 129 -10.07 -20.33 3.20
N SER A 130 -10.39 -21.33 4.03
CA SER A 130 -11.73 -21.54 4.56
C SER A 130 -11.64 -22.08 5.99
N ALA A 131 -12.62 -21.77 6.84
CA ALA A 131 -12.66 -22.30 8.20
C ALA A 131 -12.64 -23.85 8.27
N PRO A 132 -13.44 -24.59 7.48
CA PRO A 132 -13.44 -26.06 7.53
C PRO A 132 -12.23 -26.70 6.84
N GLY A 133 -11.67 -26.08 5.80
CA GLY A 133 -10.60 -26.65 4.97
C GLY A 133 -9.19 -26.17 5.30
N GLY A 134 -9.06 -25.07 6.05
CA GLY A 134 -7.78 -24.43 6.33
C GLY A 134 -7.18 -23.74 5.10
N PRO A 135 -5.86 -23.46 5.12
CA PRO A 135 -5.15 -22.82 4.03
C PRO A 135 -4.88 -23.80 2.87
N VAL A 136 -5.14 -23.36 1.65
CA VAL A 136 -4.74 -24.02 0.41
C VAL A 136 -3.85 -23.06 -0.38
N VAL A 137 -2.64 -23.51 -0.70
CA VAL A 137 -1.64 -22.70 -1.42
C VAL A 137 -1.25 -23.44 -2.68
N THR A 138 -1.43 -22.78 -3.83
CA THR A 138 -1.08 -23.32 -5.14
C THR A 138 -0.03 -22.43 -5.78
N PHE A 139 1.12 -22.99 -6.15
CA PHE A 139 2.16 -22.27 -6.89
C PHE A 139 2.00 -22.46 -8.39
N ALA A 140 2.32 -21.42 -9.17
CA ALA A 140 2.44 -21.48 -10.63
C ALA A 140 3.78 -22.10 -11.07
#